data_AF-A0A1B8Q9V6-F1
#
_entry.id   AF-A0A1B8Q9V6-F1
#
_cell.length_a   1.000
_cell.length_b   1.000
_cell.length_c   1.000
_cell.angle_alpha   90.00
_cell.angle_beta   90.00
_cell.angle_gamma   90.00
#
_symmetry.space_group_name_H-M   'P 1'
#
loop_
_entity.id
_entity.type
_entity.pdbx_description
1 polymer ?
#
loop_
_entity_poly.entity_id
_entity_poly.type
_entity_poly.pdbx_seq_one_letter_code
_entity_poly.pdbx_strand_id
1 'polypeptide(L)'
;MPHKYLSFKHSQSGAVLIVVLLVLMLVSILGVIVYKRSTTDLRLATASQVSELLFQANDAAFAKVEKEDRLKAESTAKNRNGLDTLQGFITRPGDQYIGAEVVFCVRPRGDYLFNLNQITQKNREGDVLVNANKGFCNPSNPNDYVNEGRLMTQMTFVKTQGDEIDCPGCQHAKNDSSNDLESPVSGSESPCTYFTGYAVSLVPSYAANNVKLGDEKSADSSTVAGCLKQSMNQISTCLANLGVPHSVQVQSYKYEPIGAKCLGGTNSFGVGEI
;
A
#
# COMPACT_ATOMS: atom_id res chain seq x y z
N MET A 1 53.67 70.44 42.60
CA MET A 1 53.94 69.82 41.28
C MET A 1 52.66 69.14 40.82
N PRO A 2 52.08 69.53 39.66
CA PRO A 2 50.76 69.07 39.25
C PRO A 2 50.81 67.75 38.47
N HIS A 3 49.88 66.84 38.76
CA HIS A 3 49.64 65.62 37.99
C HIS A 3 48.90 65.95 36.69
N LYS A 4 49.43 65.43 35.58
CA LYS A 4 48.92 65.58 34.21
C LYS A 4 47.52 64.97 34.09
N TYR A 5 46.58 65.74 33.55
CA TYR A 5 45.28 65.26 33.08
C TYR A 5 45.47 64.34 31.86
N LEU A 6 44.94 63.12 31.93
CA LEU A 6 44.84 62.22 30.79
C LEU A 6 43.74 62.72 29.84
N SER A 7 44.13 63.11 28.63
CA SER A 7 43.22 63.49 27.56
C SER A 7 42.61 62.23 26.92
N PHE A 8 41.30 62.05 27.05
CA PHE A 8 40.56 61.01 26.33
C PHE A 8 40.25 61.50 24.91
N LYS A 9 41.01 61.02 23.92
CA LYS A 9 40.74 61.29 22.51
C LYS A 9 39.48 60.55 22.06
N HIS A 10 38.40 61.28 21.84
CA HIS A 10 37.18 60.80 21.21
C HIS A 10 37.34 60.87 19.68
N SER A 11 37.48 59.73 19.00
CA SER A 11 37.14 59.58 17.57
C SER A 11 37.23 58.11 17.12
N GLN A 12 36.23 57.30 17.45
CA GLN A 12 35.93 56.03 16.75
C GLN A 12 34.43 55.70 16.90
N SER A 13 33.54 56.60 16.51
CA SER A 13 32.08 56.33 16.59
C SER A 13 31.55 55.61 15.32
N GLY A 14 32.26 55.68 14.19
CA GLY A 14 31.86 55.01 12.94
C GLY A 14 32.28 53.54 12.82
N ALA A 15 33.49 53.20 13.29
CA ALA A 15 34.02 51.83 13.14
C ALA A 15 33.27 50.81 14.01
N VAL A 16 32.83 51.22 15.20
CA VAL A 16 32.08 50.35 16.13
C VAL A 16 30.75 49.91 15.54
N LEU A 17 30.04 50.81 14.85
CA LEU A 17 28.74 50.50 14.26
C LEU A 17 28.85 49.48 13.12
N ILE A 18 29.90 49.57 12.30
CA ILE A 18 30.19 48.60 11.22
C ILE A 18 30.51 47.23 11.79
N VAL A 19 31.35 47.16 12.84
CA VAL A 19 31.72 45.89 13.50
C VAL A 19 30.49 45.23 14.11
N VAL A 20 29.65 45.98 14.81
CA VAL A 20 28.41 45.46 15.40
C VAL A 20 27.47 44.92 14.32
N LEU A 21 27.31 45.64 13.20
CA LEU A 21 26.43 45.23 12.10
C LEU A 21 26.91 43.93 11.45
N LEU A 22 28.22 43.76 11.26
CA LEU A 22 28.80 42.51 10.74
C LEU A 22 28.62 41.34 11.71
N VAL A 23 28.81 41.55 13.01
CA VAL A 23 28.59 40.51 14.03
C VAL A 23 27.11 40.10 14.08
N LEU A 24 26.18 41.07 14.04
CA LEU A 24 24.75 40.78 13.97
C LEU A 24 24.36 40.02 12.70
N MET A 25 24.97 40.35 11.56
CA MET A 25 24.77 39.61 10.31
C MET A 25 25.25 38.16 10.44
N LEU A 26 26.44 37.92 10.99
CA LEU A 26 26.98 36.57 11.18
C LEU A 26 26.10 35.73 12.12
N VAL A 27 25.65 36.32 13.24
CA VAL A 27 24.74 35.65 14.18
C VAL A 27 23.39 35.35 13.52
N SER A 28 22.86 36.25 12.67
CA SER A 28 21.62 36.01 11.93
C SER A 28 21.73 34.86 10.93
N ILE A 29 22.86 34.73 10.22
CA ILE A 29 23.10 33.63 9.27
C ILE A 29 23.12 32.29 10.00
N LEU A 30 23.83 32.21 11.13
CA LEU A 30 23.85 31.01 11.98
C LEU A 30 22.47 30.69 12.54
N GLY A 31 21.71 31.70 12.97
CA GLY A 31 20.33 31.55 13.44
C GLY A 31 19.40 30.99 12.36
N VAL A 32 19.51 31.48 11.12
CA VAL A 32 18.72 31.00 9.98
C VAL A 32 19.07 29.55 9.62
N ILE A 33 20.35 29.15 9.71
CA ILE A 33 20.76 27.76 9.44
C ILE A 33 20.17 26.80 10.48
N VAL A 34 20.24 27.14 11.77
CA VAL A 34 19.67 26.32 12.85
C VAL A 34 18.14 26.23 12.72
N TYR A 35 17.47 27.33 12.40
CA TYR A 35 16.03 27.35 12.15
C TYR A 35 15.63 26.49 10.95
N LYS A 36 16.40 26.54 9.85
CA LYS A 36 16.18 25.67 8.69
C LYS A 36 16.40 24.20 9.02
N ARG A 37 17.38 23.84 9.85
CA ARG A 37 17.59 22.44 10.27
C ARG A 37 16.43 21.94 11.15
N SER A 38 15.96 22.76 12.09
CA SER A 38 14.81 22.43 12.95
C SER A 38 13.52 22.14 12.15
N THR A 39 13.23 22.95 11.13
CA THR A 39 12.07 22.71 10.25
C THR A 39 12.27 21.55 9.26
N THR A 40 13.51 21.21 8.91
CA THR A 40 13.83 20.06 8.04
C THR A 40 13.69 18.74 8.79
N ASP A 41 14.16 18.66 10.04
CA ASP A 41 14.04 17.46 10.89
C ASP A 41 12.58 17.15 11.25
N LEU A 42 11.75 18.17 11.49
CA LEU A 42 10.31 18.01 11.76
C LEU A 42 9.56 17.41 10.55
N ARG A 43 9.90 17.83 9.32
CA ARG A 43 9.28 17.29 8.10
C ARG A 43 9.77 15.88 7.77
N LEU A 44 11.05 15.59 8.02
CA LEU A 44 11.60 14.25 7.81
C LEU A 44 11.03 13.24 8.82
N ALA A 45 10.90 13.63 10.09
CA ALA A 45 10.31 12.80 11.13
C ALA A 45 8.80 12.57 10.97
N THR A 46 8.06 13.54 10.43
CA THR A 46 6.62 13.37 10.15
C THR A 46 6.37 12.55 8.88
N ALA A 47 7.21 12.69 7.85
CA ALA A 47 7.13 11.86 6.66
C ALA A 47 7.39 10.37 6.96
N SER A 48 8.38 10.06 7.80
CA SER A 48 8.66 8.68 8.22
C SER A 48 7.52 8.10 9.07
N GLN A 49 6.92 8.89 9.96
CA GLN A 49 5.75 8.47 10.75
C GLN A 49 4.53 8.17 9.87
N VAL A 50 4.28 8.98 8.84
CA VAL A 50 3.18 8.72 7.89
C VAL A 50 3.45 7.45 7.09
N SER A 51 4.69 7.25 6.61
CA SER A 51 5.05 6.04 5.86
C SER A 51 4.84 4.77 6.69
N GLU A 52 5.26 4.78 7.96
CA GLU A 52 5.09 3.64 8.87
C GLU A 52 3.61 3.37 9.16
N LEU A 53 2.83 4.42 9.43
CA LEU A 53 1.38 4.29 9.63
C LEU A 53 0.68 3.67 8.41
N LEU A 54 1.07 4.08 7.20
CA LEU A 54 0.51 3.55 5.95
C LEU A 54 0.93 2.10 5.72
N PHE A 55 2.17 1.74 6.08
CA PHE A 55 2.63 0.35 6.06
C PHE A 55 1.82 -0.52 7.03
N GLN A 56 1.66 -0.09 8.28
CA GLN A 56 0.84 -0.79 9.27
C GLN A 56 -0.64 -0.90 8.86
N ALA A 57 -1.17 0.12 8.18
CA ALA A 57 -2.54 0.08 7.67
C ALA A 57 -2.73 -0.96 6.56
N ASN A 58 -1.73 -1.16 5.70
CA ASN A 58 -1.73 -2.23 4.71
C ASN A 58 -1.64 -3.61 5.40
N ASP A 59 -0.71 -3.79 6.34
CA ASP A 59 -0.57 -5.05 7.10
C ASP A 59 -1.86 -5.42 7.84
N ALA A 60 -2.48 -4.43 8.51
CA ALA A 60 -3.74 -4.62 9.22
C ALA A 60 -4.90 -5.00 8.27
N ALA A 61 -4.89 -4.47 7.05
CA ALA A 61 -5.89 -4.82 6.04
C ALA A 61 -5.75 -6.27 5.58
N PHE A 62 -4.52 -6.72 5.27
CA PHE A 62 -4.25 -8.13 4.94
C PHE A 62 -4.60 -9.07 6.10
N ALA A 63 -4.14 -8.78 7.31
CA ALA A 63 -4.44 -9.60 8.48
C ALA A 63 -5.94 -9.70 8.76
N LYS A 64 -6.71 -8.63 8.51
CA LYS A 64 -8.17 -8.65 8.68
C LYS A 64 -8.85 -9.48 7.58
N VAL A 65 -8.41 -9.39 6.32
CA VAL A 65 -8.90 -10.25 5.23
C VAL A 65 -8.67 -11.73 5.56
N GLU A 66 -7.46 -12.10 5.93
CA GLU A 66 -7.10 -13.48 6.25
C GLU A 66 -7.88 -14.02 7.45
N LYS A 67 -8.07 -13.19 8.47
CA LYS A 67 -8.89 -13.55 9.63
C LYS A 67 -10.35 -13.78 9.22
N GLU A 68 -10.93 -12.91 8.41
CA GLU A 68 -12.31 -13.06 7.95
C GLU A 68 -12.49 -14.30 7.08
N ASP A 69 -11.57 -14.57 6.16
CA ASP A 69 -11.61 -15.77 5.32
C ASP A 69 -11.49 -17.05 6.17
N ARG A 70 -10.62 -17.08 7.18
CA ARG A 70 -10.53 -18.21 8.13
C ARG A 70 -11.81 -18.43 8.93
N LEU A 71 -12.38 -17.36 9.49
CA LEU A 71 -13.62 -17.44 10.29
C LEU A 71 -14.83 -17.84 9.44
N LYS A 72 -14.87 -17.40 8.17
CA LYS A 72 -15.95 -17.72 7.26
C LYS A 72 -15.77 -19.07 6.60
N ALA A 73 -14.56 -19.57 6.39
CA ALA A 73 -14.32 -20.91 5.83
C ALA A 73 -15.06 -22.00 6.62
N GLU A 74 -15.16 -21.86 7.94
CA GLU A 74 -15.92 -22.77 8.81
C GLU A 74 -17.45 -22.71 8.58
N SER A 75 -17.97 -21.55 8.17
CA SER A 75 -19.40 -21.33 7.92
C SER A 75 -19.82 -21.52 6.45
N THR A 76 -18.90 -21.41 5.49
CA THR A 76 -19.20 -21.50 4.06
C THR A 76 -19.41 -22.92 3.54
N ALA A 77 -19.00 -23.93 4.31
CA ALA A 77 -19.26 -25.34 4.01
C ALA A 77 -20.76 -25.68 3.90
N LYS A 78 -21.68 -24.79 4.33
CA LYS A 78 -23.11 -25.11 4.46
C LYS A 78 -24.08 -24.38 3.52
N ASN A 79 -23.74 -23.27 2.86
CA ASN A 79 -24.79 -22.47 2.18
C ASN A 79 -24.47 -21.81 0.82
N ARG A 80 -23.22 -21.54 0.41
CA ARG A 80 -22.94 -20.68 -0.78
C ARG A 80 -21.68 -20.97 -1.61
N ASN A 81 -21.26 -22.23 -1.74
CA ASN A 81 -20.08 -22.61 -2.56
C ASN A 81 -18.79 -21.80 -2.29
N GLY A 82 -18.63 -21.17 -1.11
CA GLY A 82 -17.43 -20.38 -0.79
C GLY A 82 -17.42 -18.90 -1.24
N LEU A 83 -18.34 -18.47 -2.10
CA LEU A 83 -18.23 -17.22 -2.89
C LEU A 83 -18.39 -15.90 -2.09
N ASP A 84 -18.84 -15.96 -0.84
CA ASP A 84 -18.97 -14.81 0.08
C ASP A 84 -17.72 -14.55 0.92
N THR A 85 -16.70 -15.40 0.75
CA THR A 85 -15.31 -15.18 1.19
C THR A 85 -14.49 -14.65 0.04
N LEU A 86 -13.45 -13.87 0.33
CA LEU A 86 -12.57 -13.37 -0.73
C LEU A 86 -11.86 -14.54 -1.40
N GLN A 87 -11.31 -15.45 -0.59
CA GLN A 87 -10.66 -16.67 -1.05
C GLN A 87 -11.57 -17.50 -1.98
N GLY A 88 -12.80 -17.83 -1.58
CA GLY A 88 -13.70 -18.60 -2.45
C GLY A 88 -14.14 -17.83 -3.70
N PHE A 89 -14.24 -16.50 -3.62
CA PHE A 89 -14.55 -15.67 -4.78
C PHE A 89 -13.41 -15.61 -5.81
N ILE A 90 -12.16 -15.43 -5.35
CA ILE A 90 -10.99 -15.30 -6.24
C ILE A 90 -10.52 -16.66 -6.77
N THR A 91 -10.74 -17.74 -6.02
CA THR A 91 -10.32 -19.10 -6.40
C THR A 91 -11.32 -19.86 -7.26
N ARG A 92 -12.42 -19.20 -7.67
CA ARG A 92 -13.46 -19.82 -8.49
C ARG A 92 -12.88 -20.40 -9.80
N PRO A 93 -13.39 -21.56 -10.26
CA PRO A 93 -12.89 -22.22 -11.46
C PRO A 93 -13.22 -21.42 -12.73
N GLY A 94 -12.35 -21.49 -13.74
CA GLY A 94 -12.51 -20.83 -15.04
C GLY A 94 -11.34 -19.91 -15.42
N ASP A 95 -10.89 -20.05 -16.67
CA ASP A 95 -9.78 -19.29 -17.26
C ASP A 95 -10.11 -17.80 -17.42
N GLN A 96 -11.38 -17.47 -17.62
CA GLN A 96 -11.84 -16.09 -17.75
C GLN A 96 -11.63 -15.26 -16.48
N TYR A 97 -11.31 -15.90 -15.36
CA TYR A 97 -11.03 -15.25 -14.09
C TYR A 97 -9.53 -15.05 -13.84
N ILE A 98 -8.65 -15.67 -14.65
CA ILE A 98 -7.20 -15.44 -14.58
C ILE A 98 -6.91 -14.02 -15.06
N GLY A 99 -6.17 -13.26 -14.26
CA GLY A 99 -5.89 -11.85 -14.48
C GLY A 99 -7.08 -10.91 -14.20
N ALA A 100 -8.26 -11.44 -13.85
CA ALA A 100 -9.38 -10.62 -13.40
C ALA A 100 -9.08 -10.06 -12.01
N GLU A 101 -9.46 -8.81 -11.80
CA GLU A 101 -9.20 -8.09 -10.54
C GLU A 101 -10.47 -7.94 -9.71
N VAL A 102 -10.29 -7.99 -8.40
CA VAL A 102 -11.33 -7.70 -7.42
C VAL A 102 -10.84 -6.61 -6.50
N VAL A 103 -11.49 -5.45 -6.56
CA VAL A 103 -11.09 -4.25 -5.82
C VAL A 103 -12.13 -3.96 -4.74
N PHE A 104 -11.69 -3.62 -3.52
CA PHE A 104 -12.57 -3.12 -2.47
C PHE A 104 -11.84 -2.15 -1.54
N CYS A 105 -12.61 -1.27 -0.91
CA CYS A 105 -12.12 -0.30 0.05
C CYS A 105 -12.30 -0.83 1.47
N VAL A 106 -11.27 -0.70 2.31
CA VAL A 106 -11.34 -1.10 3.71
C VAL A 106 -12.19 -0.09 4.48
N ARG A 107 -13.42 -0.48 4.83
CA ARG A 107 -14.35 0.36 5.60
C ARG A 107 -14.35 -0.08 7.07
N PRO A 108 -14.08 0.80 8.03
CA PRO A 108 -13.96 0.43 9.44
C PRO A 108 -15.31 0.14 10.10
N ARG A 109 -16.40 0.69 9.55
CA ARG A 109 -17.77 0.56 10.08
C ARG A 109 -18.59 -0.55 9.41
N GLY A 110 -17.97 -1.34 8.53
CA GLY A 110 -18.62 -2.48 7.90
C GLY A 110 -18.49 -3.75 8.75
N ASP A 111 -19.53 -4.57 8.76
CA ASP A 111 -19.53 -5.88 9.44
C ASP A 111 -18.52 -6.86 8.83
N TYR A 112 -18.20 -6.67 7.54
CA TYR A 112 -17.26 -7.49 6.79
C TYR A 112 -16.38 -6.60 5.92
N LEU A 113 -15.12 -7.01 5.77
CA LEU A 113 -14.16 -6.39 4.88
C LEU A 113 -14.46 -6.76 3.43
N PHE A 114 -14.68 -8.05 3.15
CA PHE A 114 -15.13 -8.52 1.84
C PHE A 114 -16.66 -8.68 1.80
N ASN A 115 -17.29 -7.97 0.86
CA ASN A 115 -18.72 -8.04 0.59
C ASN A 115 -18.99 -7.82 -0.89
N LEU A 116 -19.66 -8.78 -1.53
CA LEU A 116 -19.96 -8.77 -2.97
C LEU A 116 -20.74 -7.52 -3.45
N ASN A 117 -21.51 -6.89 -2.55
CA ASN A 117 -22.25 -5.66 -2.89
C ASN A 117 -21.38 -4.39 -2.85
N GLN A 118 -20.14 -4.52 -2.40
CA GLN A 118 -19.21 -3.44 -2.09
C GLN A 118 -17.85 -3.65 -2.77
N ILE A 119 -17.79 -4.51 -3.79
CA ILE A 119 -16.60 -4.74 -4.59
C ILE A 119 -16.72 -4.10 -5.97
N THR A 120 -15.57 -3.97 -6.62
CA THR A 120 -15.45 -3.76 -8.06
C THR A 120 -14.82 -4.99 -8.67
N GLN A 121 -15.32 -5.40 -9.82
CA GLN A 121 -14.72 -6.48 -10.60
C GLN A 121 -14.18 -5.89 -11.90
N LYS A 122 -12.96 -6.25 -12.25
CA LYS A 122 -12.37 -5.94 -13.56
C LYS A 122 -12.03 -7.22 -14.29
N ASN A 123 -12.23 -7.23 -15.60
CA ASN A 123 -11.75 -8.33 -16.46
C ASN A 123 -10.22 -8.27 -16.57
N ARG A 124 -9.64 -9.22 -17.32
CA ARG A 124 -8.19 -9.30 -17.56
C ARG A 124 -7.65 -8.10 -18.33
N GLU A 125 -8.50 -7.45 -19.13
CA GLU A 125 -8.19 -6.25 -19.89
C GLU A 125 -8.20 -4.98 -19.01
N GLY A 126 -8.72 -5.06 -17.80
CA GLY A 126 -8.83 -3.94 -16.86
C GLY A 126 -10.14 -3.15 -16.94
N ASP A 127 -11.10 -3.57 -17.77
CA ASP A 127 -12.43 -3.00 -17.84
C ASP A 127 -13.28 -3.40 -16.63
N VAL A 128 -13.97 -2.43 -16.06
CA VAL A 128 -14.90 -2.66 -14.95
C VAL A 128 -16.16 -3.36 -15.46
N LEU A 129 -16.52 -4.48 -14.82
CA LEU A 129 -17.73 -5.24 -15.16
C LEU A 129 -18.99 -4.42 -14.85
N VAL A 130 -20.01 -4.60 -15.69
CA VAL A 130 -21.31 -3.93 -15.54
C VAL A 130 -21.91 -4.23 -14.16
N ASN A 131 -22.37 -3.20 -13.46
CA ASN A 131 -22.94 -3.25 -12.10
C ASN A 131 -21.98 -3.72 -10.99
N ALA A 132 -20.68 -3.84 -11.26
CA ALA A 132 -19.66 -4.22 -10.29
C ALA A 132 -18.62 -3.11 -10.13
N ASN A 133 -19.05 -1.90 -9.74
CA ASN A 133 -18.20 -0.70 -9.58
C ASN A 133 -18.42 0.01 -8.23
N LYS A 134 -18.41 -0.74 -7.11
CA LYS A 134 -18.73 -0.21 -5.76
C LYS A 134 -17.59 -0.37 -4.75
N GLY A 135 -16.43 -0.74 -5.26
CA GLY A 135 -15.28 -1.19 -4.47
C GLY A 135 -14.13 -0.20 -4.36
N PHE A 136 -13.99 0.74 -5.28
CA PHE A 136 -12.94 1.76 -5.14
C PHE A 136 -13.15 2.60 -3.87
N CYS A 137 -12.04 3.03 -3.25
CA CYS A 137 -12.11 4.00 -2.18
C CYS A 137 -12.50 5.37 -2.74
N ASN A 138 -13.49 6.03 -2.12
CA ASN A 138 -13.95 7.36 -2.50
C ASN A 138 -13.52 8.40 -1.46
N PRO A 139 -12.54 9.28 -1.75
CA PRO A 139 -12.10 10.33 -0.83
C PRO A 139 -13.18 11.35 -0.46
N SER A 140 -14.28 11.43 -1.23
CA SER A 140 -15.45 12.25 -0.89
C SER A 140 -16.42 11.54 0.06
N ASN A 141 -16.23 10.25 0.36
CA ASN A 141 -17.07 9.47 1.26
C ASN A 141 -16.38 9.30 2.64
N PRO A 142 -16.90 9.92 3.72
CA PRO A 142 -16.32 9.80 5.06
C PRO A 142 -16.29 8.37 5.62
N ASN A 143 -17.09 7.45 5.07
CA ASN A 143 -17.13 6.06 5.50
C ASN A 143 -15.99 5.20 4.94
N ASP A 144 -15.27 5.71 3.93
CA ASP A 144 -14.14 5.03 3.31
C ASP A 144 -12.81 5.37 3.98
N TYR A 145 -12.82 6.24 4.99
CA TYR A 145 -11.67 6.55 5.81
C TYR A 145 -11.60 5.69 7.07
N VAL A 146 -10.40 5.20 7.38
CA VAL A 146 -10.03 4.55 8.64
C VAL A 146 -9.23 5.50 9.54
N ASN A 147 -8.95 5.10 10.78
CA ASN A 147 -8.18 5.87 11.77
C ASN A 147 -8.66 7.34 11.88
N GLU A 148 -9.89 7.50 12.39
CA GLU A 148 -10.50 8.81 12.66
C GLU A 148 -10.65 9.73 11.44
N GLY A 149 -10.77 9.17 10.23
CA GLY A 149 -11.04 9.97 9.04
C GLY A 149 -9.79 10.44 8.30
N ARG A 150 -8.60 9.88 8.60
CA ARG A 150 -7.33 10.41 8.10
C ARG A 150 -6.79 9.64 6.89
N LEU A 151 -6.90 8.32 6.89
CA LEU A 151 -6.30 7.48 5.87
C LEU A 151 -7.32 6.56 5.23
N MET A 152 -7.01 6.10 4.03
CA MET A 152 -7.83 5.15 3.28
C MET A 152 -6.94 3.97 2.87
N THR A 153 -7.52 2.77 2.77
CA THR A 153 -6.82 1.58 2.26
C THR A 153 -7.67 0.93 1.20
N GLN A 154 -7.15 0.81 -0.01
CA GLN A 154 -7.76 0.05 -1.10
C GLN A 154 -7.02 -1.26 -1.27
N MET A 155 -7.76 -2.36 -1.39
CA MET A 155 -7.19 -3.65 -1.70
C MET A 155 -7.63 -4.11 -3.09
N THR A 156 -6.71 -4.75 -3.81
CA THR A 156 -6.96 -5.36 -5.11
C THR A 156 -6.41 -6.78 -5.10
N PHE A 157 -7.21 -7.75 -5.50
CA PHE A 157 -6.79 -9.15 -5.62
C PHE A 157 -6.90 -9.62 -7.06
N VAL A 158 -5.88 -10.30 -7.54
CA VAL A 158 -5.78 -10.79 -8.92
C VAL A 158 -5.49 -12.28 -8.90
N LYS A 159 -6.31 -13.08 -9.58
CA LYS A 159 -6.03 -14.51 -9.77
C LYS A 159 -4.88 -14.66 -10.77
N THR A 160 -3.83 -15.36 -10.38
CA THR A 160 -2.64 -15.57 -11.23
C THR A 160 -2.62 -16.99 -11.78
N GLN A 161 -1.98 -17.17 -12.93
CA GLN A 161 -1.74 -18.50 -13.49
C GLN A 161 -0.55 -19.12 -12.74
N GLY A 162 -0.66 -20.40 -12.36
CA GLY A 162 0.36 -21.08 -11.54
C GLY A 162 1.75 -21.23 -12.17
N ASP A 163 1.93 -20.84 -13.43
CA ASP A 163 3.22 -20.81 -14.11
C ASP A 163 3.96 -19.45 -13.98
N GLU A 164 3.28 -18.41 -13.48
CA GLU A 164 3.83 -17.05 -13.30
C GLU A 164 4.12 -16.76 -11.82
N ILE A 165 4.78 -17.70 -11.14
CA ILE A 165 5.38 -17.43 -9.83
C ILE A 165 6.88 -17.34 -10.05
N ASP A 166 7.40 -16.11 -10.02
CA ASP A 166 8.82 -15.84 -9.82
C ASP A 166 9.20 -16.20 -8.37
N CYS A 167 9.08 -17.49 -8.02
CA CYS A 167 9.70 -18.03 -6.82
C CYS A 167 10.99 -18.73 -7.24
N PRO A 168 12.17 -18.19 -6.86
CA PRO A 168 13.45 -18.77 -7.22
C PRO A 168 13.53 -20.19 -6.66
N GLY A 169 13.52 -21.19 -7.56
CA GLY A 169 13.65 -22.62 -7.22
C GLY A 169 12.43 -23.49 -7.54
N CYS A 170 11.26 -22.91 -7.82
CA CYS A 170 10.03 -23.68 -8.08
C CYS A 170 10.02 -24.40 -9.43
N GLN A 171 10.90 -24.02 -10.37
CA GLN A 171 11.04 -24.70 -11.66
C GLN A 171 11.75 -26.06 -11.60
N HIS A 172 12.37 -26.42 -10.48
CA HIS A 172 13.08 -27.71 -10.36
C HIS A 172 12.15 -28.92 -10.18
N ALA A 173 10.88 -28.69 -9.81
CA ALA A 173 9.88 -29.76 -9.69
C ALA A 173 9.32 -30.25 -11.05
N LYS A 174 9.73 -29.65 -12.17
CA LYS A 174 9.34 -30.14 -13.52
C LYS A 174 10.26 -31.25 -14.05
N ASN A 175 11.43 -31.50 -13.44
CA ASN A 175 12.48 -32.35 -14.04
C ASN A 175 12.95 -33.56 -13.21
N ASP A 176 12.43 -33.81 -12.00
CA ASP A 176 12.67 -35.09 -11.32
C ASP A 176 11.55 -36.09 -11.65
N SER A 177 11.69 -36.74 -12.80
CA SER A 177 10.94 -37.96 -13.11
C SER A 177 11.33 -39.04 -12.09
N SER A 178 10.64 -39.07 -10.95
CA SER A 178 10.64 -40.21 -10.04
C SER A 178 9.43 -41.07 -10.38
N ASN A 179 9.71 -42.34 -10.65
CA ASN A 179 8.86 -43.27 -11.40
C ASN A 179 7.67 -43.83 -10.59
N ASP A 180 7.38 -43.25 -9.43
CA ASP A 180 6.48 -43.80 -8.42
C ASP A 180 5.19 -42.97 -8.21
N LEU A 181 4.93 -41.99 -9.08
CA LEU A 181 3.63 -41.31 -9.14
C LEU A 181 3.04 -41.52 -10.53
N GLU A 182 1.85 -42.11 -10.60
CA GLU A 182 1.02 -42.07 -11.80
C GLU A 182 0.93 -40.60 -12.25
N SER A 183 1.66 -40.28 -13.32
CA SER A 183 1.51 -39.00 -13.98
C SER A 183 0.06 -38.90 -14.42
N PRO A 184 -0.71 -37.89 -13.97
CA PRO A 184 -2.02 -37.69 -14.53
C PRO A 184 -1.84 -37.44 -16.02
N VAL A 185 -2.45 -38.32 -16.79
CA VAL A 185 -2.57 -38.26 -18.24
C VAL A 185 -2.91 -36.82 -18.63
N SER A 186 -2.06 -36.23 -19.47
CA SER A 186 -2.35 -35.15 -20.41
C SER A 186 -3.50 -34.20 -20.02
N GLY A 187 -3.17 -33.04 -19.45
CA GLY A 187 -4.08 -31.87 -19.44
C GLY A 187 -4.87 -31.58 -18.16
N SER A 188 -4.51 -32.16 -17.01
CA SER A 188 -5.10 -31.72 -15.73
C SER A 188 -4.45 -30.42 -15.27
N GLU A 189 -5.21 -29.32 -15.27
CA GLU A 189 -4.84 -28.09 -14.55
C GLU A 189 -4.38 -28.42 -13.13
N SER A 190 -3.37 -27.70 -12.64
CA SER A 190 -3.01 -27.77 -11.23
C SER A 190 -4.25 -27.40 -10.39
N PRO A 191 -4.66 -28.22 -9.41
CA PRO A 191 -5.79 -27.89 -8.54
C PRO A 191 -5.49 -26.67 -7.64
N CYS A 192 -4.26 -26.20 -7.66
CA CYS A 192 -3.76 -25.09 -6.86
C CYS A 192 -4.10 -23.78 -7.54
N THR A 193 -4.81 -22.92 -6.82
CA THR A 193 -5.07 -21.57 -7.31
C THR A 193 -4.14 -20.59 -6.64
N TYR A 194 -3.47 -19.78 -7.46
CA TYR A 194 -2.62 -18.71 -7.00
C TYR A 194 -3.32 -17.38 -7.22
N PHE A 195 -3.09 -16.45 -6.30
CA PHE A 195 -3.58 -15.09 -6.43
C PHE A 195 -2.68 -14.14 -5.67
N THR A 196 -2.63 -12.89 -6.15
CA THR A 196 -1.81 -11.83 -5.56
C THR A 196 -2.73 -10.73 -5.07
N GLY A 197 -2.52 -10.31 -3.81
CA GLY A 197 -3.18 -9.18 -3.20
C GLY A 197 -2.27 -7.96 -3.18
N TYR A 198 -2.83 -6.80 -3.48
CA TYR A 198 -2.21 -5.49 -3.39
C TYR A 198 -2.99 -4.66 -2.38
N ALA A 199 -2.30 -4.05 -1.42
CA ALA A 199 -2.88 -3.08 -0.50
C ALA A 199 -2.23 -1.71 -0.75
N VAL A 200 -3.07 -0.70 -0.97
CA VAL A 200 -2.67 0.68 -1.18
C VAL A 200 -3.29 1.54 -0.10
N SER A 201 -2.49 1.92 0.88
CA SER A 201 -2.86 2.90 1.90
C SER A 201 -2.39 4.29 1.50
N LEU A 202 -3.22 5.29 1.75
CA LEU A 202 -2.89 6.69 1.45
C LEU A 202 -3.49 7.66 2.46
N VAL A 203 -2.93 8.87 2.52
CA VAL A 203 -3.48 10.00 3.30
C VAL A 203 -3.94 11.11 2.33
N PRO A 204 -5.21 11.12 1.90
CA PRO A 204 -5.69 12.09 0.91
C PRO A 204 -5.54 13.56 1.35
N SER A 205 -5.59 13.82 2.66
CA SER A 205 -5.50 15.17 3.23
C SER A 205 -4.10 15.80 3.19
N TYR A 206 -3.06 15.01 2.94
CA TYR A 206 -1.67 15.48 2.80
C TYR A 206 -1.28 15.73 1.34
N ALA A 207 -2.23 15.63 0.41
CA ALA A 207 -2.00 15.98 -0.98
C ALA A 207 -1.48 17.44 -1.08
N ALA A 208 -0.62 17.71 -2.05
CA ALA A 208 -0.09 19.05 -2.27
C ALA A 208 -1.23 20.09 -2.40
N ASN A 209 -0.98 21.35 -2.03
CA ASN A 209 -1.98 22.41 -2.12
C ASN A 209 -2.64 22.42 -3.53
N ASN A 210 -3.98 22.41 -3.58
CA ASN A 210 -4.83 22.37 -4.79
C ASN A 210 -5.10 20.99 -5.44
N VAL A 211 -4.79 19.87 -4.78
CA VAL A 211 -5.17 18.55 -5.31
C VAL A 211 -6.68 18.31 -5.17
N LYS A 212 -7.31 17.91 -6.26
CA LYS A 212 -8.72 17.51 -6.27
C LYS A 212 -8.85 16.09 -5.73
N LEU A 213 -9.62 15.92 -4.67
CA LEU A 213 -9.90 14.59 -4.12
C LEU A 213 -10.65 13.69 -5.12
N GLY A 214 -11.59 14.27 -5.86
CA GLY A 214 -12.47 13.52 -6.75
C GLY A 214 -13.50 12.69 -5.99
N ASP A 215 -14.32 11.99 -6.77
CA ASP A 215 -15.48 11.22 -6.32
C ASP A 215 -15.62 9.91 -7.12
N GLU A 216 -16.72 9.19 -6.92
CA GLU A 216 -16.99 7.93 -7.63
C GLU A 216 -17.08 8.06 -9.15
N LYS A 217 -17.24 9.28 -9.70
CA LYS A 217 -17.30 9.53 -11.16
C LYS A 217 -15.94 9.90 -11.74
N SER A 218 -14.98 10.24 -10.90
CA SER A 218 -13.64 10.63 -11.34
C SER A 218 -12.93 9.44 -11.98
N ALA A 219 -12.49 9.58 -13.23
CA ALA A 219 -11.88 8.50 -14.02
C ALA A 219 -10.46 8.84 -14.50
N ASP A 220 -10.07 10.11 -14.41
CA ASP A 220 -8.79 10.62 -14.87
C ASP A 220 -7.75 10.64 -13.74
N SER A 221 -6.47 10.64 -14.11
CA SER A 221 -5.35 10.70 -13.16
C SER A 221 -5.15 12.09 -12.52
N SER A 222 -6.12 13.00 -12.65
CA SER A 222 -6.05 14.36 -12.10
C SER A 222 -6.58 14.47 -10.67
N THR A 223 -7.22 13.40 -10.18
CA THR A 223 -7.81 13.33 -8.85
C THR A 223 -7.33 12.11 -8.07
N VAL A 224 -7.40 12.16 -6.74
CA VAL A 224 -7.06 11.01 -5.88
C VAL A 224 -7.96 9.81 -6.20
N ALA A 225 -9.27 10.04 -6.30
CA ALA A 225 -10.25 9.02 -6.66
C ALA A 225 -9.97 8.36 -8.03
N GLY A 226 -9.58 9.16 -9.03
CA GLY A 226 -9.25 8.66 -10.36
C GLY A 226 -7.90 7.93 -10.42
N CYS A 227 -6.91 8.34 -9.61
CA CYS A 227 -5.67 7.59 -9.43
C CYS A 227 -5.92 6.19 -8.88
N LEU A 228 -6.82 6.05 -7.90
CA LEU A 228 -7.17 4.76 -7.30
C LEU A 228 -7.87 3.77 -8.25
N LYS A 229 -8.34 4.26 -9.41
CA LYS A 229 -8.97 3.43 -10.45
C LYS A 229 -8.00 2.99 -11.55
N GLN A 230 -6.78 3.50 -11.56
CA GLN A 230 -5.77 3.13 -12.54
C GLN A 230 -5.33 1.67 -12.35
N SER A 231 -4.62 1.14 -13.34
CA SER A 231 -3.94 -0.16 -13.20
C SER A 231 -2.96 -0.15 -12.02
N MET A 232 -2.74 -1.30 -11.36
CA MET A 232 -1.88 -1.40 -10.17
C MET A 232 -0.48 -0.82 -10.38
N ASN A 233 0.08 -0.97 -11.59
CA ASN A 233 1.39 -0.45 -11.97
C ASN A 233 1.44 1.09 -12.07
N GLN A 234 0.29 1.75 -12.18
CA GLN A 234 0.19 3.20 -12.37
C GLN A 234 -0.31 3.93 -11.12
N ILE A 235 -0.94 3.24 -10.16
CA ILE A 235 -1.50 3.88 -8.95
C ILE A 235 -0.43 4.64 -8.17
N SER A 236 0.72 4.01 -7.91
CA SER A 236 1.80 4.63 -7.12
C SER A 236 2.33 5.90 -7.80
N THR A 237 2.64 5.81 -9.10
CA THR A 237 3.10 6.98 -9.88
C THR A 237 2.04 8.08 -9.93
N CYS A 238 0.77 7.73 -10.09
CA CYS A 238 -0.34 8.68 -10.11
C CYS A 238 -0.45 9.44 -8.78
N LEU A 239 -0.45 8.72 -7.65
CA LEU A 239 -0.52 9.31 -6.32
C LEU A 239 0.73 10.15 -5.99
N ALA A 240 1.92 9.69 -6.41
CA ALA A 240 3.17 10.45 -6.28
C ALA A 240 3.12 11.78 -7.05
N ASN A 241 2.58 11.77 -8.28
CA ASN A 241 2.44 13.00 -9.10
C ASN A 241 1.47 14.01 -8.46
N LEU A 242 0.47 13.53 -7.72
CA LEU A 242 -0.42 14.37 -6.92
C LEU A 242 0.18 14.77 -5.55
N GLY A 243 1.38 14.30 -5.23
CA GLY A 243 2.02 14.56 -3.94
C GLY A 243 1.26 13.94 -2.76
N VAL A 244 0.53 12.85 -2.99
CA VAL A 244 -0.23 12.14 -1.96
C VAL A 244 0.68 11.10 -1.30
N PRO A 245 0.94 11.19 0.02
CA PRO A 245 1.64 10.13 0.73
C PRO A 245 0.86 8.82 0.65
N HIS A 246 1.54 7.77 0.20
CA HIS A 246 0.95 6.45 0.02
C HIS A 246 1.99 5.36 0.27
N SER A 247 1.52 4.15 0.58
CA SER A 247 2.30 2.94 0.70
C SER A 247 1.61 1.83 -0.06
N VAL A 248 2.38 1.07 -0.85
CA VAL A 248 1.90 -0.10 -1.58
C VAL A 248 2.57 -1.34 -1.01
N GLN A 249 1.79 -2.36 -0.70
CA GLN A 249 2.27 -3.68 -0.32
C GLN A 249 1.65 -4.74 -1.22
N VAL A 250 2.39 -5.84 -1.39
CA VAL A 250 1.99 -6.97 -2.24
C VAL A 250 2.17 -8.26 -1.44
N GLN A 251 1.17 -9.14 -1.47
CA GLN A 251 1.23 -10.47 -0.87
C GLN A 251 0.74 -11.51 -1.88
N SER A 252 1.46 -12.63 -1.98
CA SER A 252 1.09 -13.74 -2.87
C SER A 252 0.56 -14.90 -2.07
N TYR A 253 -0.51 -15.52 -2.56
CA TYR A 253 -1.24 -16.57 -1.89
C TYR A 253 -1.29 -17.83 -2.74
N LYS A 254 -1.25 -18.99 -2.07
CA LYS A 254 -1.49 -20.31 -2.65
C LYS A 254 -2.68 -20.93 -1.93
N TYR A 255 -3.73 -21.25 -2.67
CA TYR A 255 -4.86 -22.02 -2.17
C TYR A 255 -4.78 -23.48 -2.64
N GLU A 256 -4.83 -24.39 -1.68
CA GLU A 256 -4.87 -25.84 -1.90
C GLU A 256 -6.28 -26.35 -1.53
N PRO A 257 -7.07 -26.85 -2.49
CA PRO A 257 -8.39 -27.40 -2.19
C PRO A 257 -8.27 -28.73 -1.42
N ILE A 258 -9.29 -29.03 -0.61
CA ILE A 258 -9.33 -30.24 0.21
C ILE A 258 -9.24 -31.48 -0.69
N GLY A 259 -8.29 -32.36 -0.41
CA GLY A 259 -8.07 -33.60 -1.16
C GLY A 259 -7.12 -33.47 -2.36
N ALA A 260 -6.60 -32.28 -2.64
CA ALA A 260 -5.56 -32.06 -3.64
C ALA A 260 -4.25 -31.65 -2.96
N LYS A 261 -3.14 -32.27 -3.36
CA LYS A 261 -1.80 -31.89 -2.90
C LYS A 261 -1.15 -31.04 -3.98
N CYS A 262 -0.84 -29.79 -3.66
CA CYS A 262 0.00 -28.99 -4.54
C CYS A 262 1.42 -29.54 -4.50
N LEU A 263 2.00 -29.75 -5.69
CA LEU A 263 3.43 -30.04 -5.80
C LEU A 263 4.18 -28.74 -5.48
N GLY A 264 4.48 -28.54 -4.19
CA GLY A 264 5.44 -27.57 -3.69
C GLY A 264 6.59 -28.33 -3.06
N GLY A 265 7.82 -28.01 -3.48
CA GLY A 265 9.04 -28.63 -2.95
C GLY A 265 9.04 -28.63 -1.43
N THR A 266 9.39 -29.78 -0.87
CA THR A 266 9.71 -29.95 0.55
C THR A 266 10.82 -28.99 0.94
N ASN A 267 10.48 -27.92 1.66
CA ASN A 267 11.41 -27.33 2.62
C ASN A 267 10.76 -27.48 4.00
N SER A 268 11.07 -28.61 4.61
CA SER A 268 11.11 -28.78 6.05
C SER A 268 11.81 -27.57 6.67
N PHE A 269 11.06 -26.74 7.39
CA PHE A 269 11.62 -25.79 8.35
C PHE A 269 12.25 -26.61 9.49
N GLY A 270 13.52 -26.96 9.31
CA GLY A 270 14.40 -27.30 10.42
C GLY A 270 14.76 -26.02 11.14
N VAL A 271 14.41 -25.93 12.41
CA VAL A 271 14.98 -24.96 13.34
C VAL A 271 16.48 -25.24 13.41
N GLY A 272 17.27 -24.37 12.79
CA GLY A 272 18.72 -24.35 12.96
C GLY A 272 19.09 -23.23 13.92
N GLU A 273 19.35 -23.58 15.18
CA GLU A 273 20.18 -22.79 16.06
C GLU A 273 21.60 -22.73 15.48
N ILE A 274 22.14 -21.53 15.28
CA ILE A 274 23.52 -21.14 15.62
C ILE A 274 23.50 -19.65 16.02
#